data_AF-A0A9E4EVA6-F1
#
_entry.id   AF-A0A9E4EVA6-F1
#
_cell.length_a   1.000
_cell.length_b   1.000
_cell.length_c   1.000
_cell.angle_alpha   90.00
_cell.angle_beta   90.00
_cell.angle_gamma   90.00
#
_symmetry.space_group_name_H-M   'P 1'
#
loop_
_entity.id
_entity.type
_entity.pdbx_description
1 polymer ?
#
loop_
_entity_poly.entity_id
_entity_poly.type
_entity_poly.pdbx_seq_one_letter_code
_entity_poly.pdbx_strand_id
1 'polypeptide(L)'
;MHITDIEVHAICPPYCDFNALALARYHGARIQRRAILVVHTDNGLEGLGENIGDAPDGDALRARYIGTSPFDWINAEQDLAMNMACYDL
;
A
#
# COMPACT_ATOMS: atom_id res chain seq x y z
N MET A 1 16.81 -7.62 -9.56
CA MET A 1 15.63 -7.61 -8.69
C MET A 1 14.65 -6.69 -9.36
N HIS A 2 13.61 -7.25 -9.96
CA HIS A 2 12.59 -6.51 -10.67
C HIS A 2 11.22 -6.85 -10.10
N ILE A 3 10.36 -5.85 -10.02
CA ILE A 3 8.96 -6.02 -9.61
C ILE A 3 8.25 -6.84 -10.68
N THR A 4 7.55 -7.89 -10.27
CA THR A 4 6.85 -8.84 -11.14
C THR A 4 5.34 -8.78 -10.97
N ASP A 5 4.86 -8.44 -9.77
CA ASP A 5 3.45 -8.22 -9.49
C ASP A 5 3.26 -7.25 -8.32
N ILE A 6 2.07 -6.68 -8.24
CA ILE A 6 1.62 -5.83 -7.15
C ILE A 6 0.20 -6.27 -6.80
N GLU A 7 -0.02 -6.75 -5.58
CA GLU A 7 -1.36 -7.01 -5.07
C GLU A 7 -1.88 -5.78 -4.32
N VAL A 8 -3.19 -5.56 -4.36
CA VAL A 8 -3.85 -4.47 -3.63
C VAL A 8 -5.03 -5.03 -2.86
N HIS A 9 -4.94 -4.98 -1.53
CA HIS A 9 -5.92 -5.55 -0.60
C HIS A 9 -6.63 -4.44 0.17
N ALA A 10 -7.89 -4.16 -0.17
CA ALA A 10 -8.72 -3.24 0.61
C ALA A 10 -9.20 -3.92 1.90
N ILE A 11 -8.89 -3.32 3.05
CA ILE A 11 -9.28 -3.79 4.37
C ILE A 11 -9.93 -2.67 5.19
N CYS A 12 -10.71 -3.04 6.20
CA CYS A 12 -11.31 -2.09 7.14
C CYS A 12 -11.24 -2.66 8.57
N PRO A 13 -10.07 -2.61 9.23
CA PRO A 13 -9.91 -3.15 10.57
C PRO A 13 -10.82 -2.42 11.56
N PRO A 14 -11.37 -3.13 12.58
CA PRO A 14 -12.13 -2.47 13.62
C PRO A 14 -11.23 -1.54 14.44
N TYR A 15 -11.77 -0.40 14.87
CA TYR A 15 -11.10 0.40 15.90
C TYR A 15 -11.16 -0.30 17.26
N CYS A 16 -10.27 0.11 18.16
CA CYS A 16 -10.36 -0.28 19.57
C CYS A 16 -11.66 0.25 20.18
N ASP A 17 -12.35 -0.59 20.96
CA ASP A 17 -13.67 -0.28 21.54
C ASP A 17 -13.68 1.02 22.35
N PHE A 18 -12.58 1.31 23.06
CA PHE A 18 -12.44 2.49 23.91
C PHE A 18 -12.75 3.81 23.19
N ASN A 19 -12.34 3.95 21.93
CA ASN A 19 -12.48 5.20 21.17
C ASN A 19 -13.11 5.03 19.79
N ALA A 20 -13.62 3.83 19.45
CA ALA A 20 -14.19 3.53 18.14
C ALA A 20 -15.25 4.55 17.68
N LEU A 21 -16.19 4.91 18.56
CA LEU A 21 -17.25 5.87 18.22
C LEU A 21 -16.71 7.29 17.97
N ALA A 22 -15.74 7.73 18.77
CA ALA A 22 -15.15 9.06 18.63
C ALA A 22 -14.36 9.16 17.30
N LEU A 23 -13.53 8.16 17.01
CA LEU A 23 -12.77 8.09 15.76
C LEU A 23 -13.68 7.98 14.54
N ALA A 24 -14.70 7.12 14.59
CA ALA A 24 -15.66 6.96 13.49
C ALA A 24 -16.44 8.26 13.21
N ARG A 25 -16.82 9.02 14.24
CA ARG A 25 -17.51 10.32 14.07
C ARG A 25 -16.59 11.40 13.51
N TYR A 26 -15.36 11.46 13.98
CA TYR A 26 -14.43 12.53 13.60
C TYR A 26 -13.81 12.31 12.21
N HIS A 27 -13.48 11.06 11.86
CA HIS A 27 -12.79 10.75 10.61
C HIS A 27 -13.66 10.05 9.56
N GLY A 28 -14.86 9.62 9.93
CA GLY A 28 -15.67 8.73 9.09
C GLY A 28 -14.97 7.41 8.82
N ALA A 29 -15.36 6.76 7.72
CA ALA A 29 -14.76 5.49 7.29
C ALA A 29 -13.38 5.67 6.63
N ARG A 30 -13.00 6.89 6.21
CA ARG A 30 -11.78 7.13 5.41
C ARG A 30 -10.52 6.72 6.17
N ILE A 31 -10.36 7.15 7.42
CA ILE A 31 -9.18 6.77 8.24
C ILE A 31 -9.35 5.38 8.87
N GLN A 32 -10.46 4.69 8.67
CA GLN A 32 -10.58 3.29 9.08
C GLN A 32 -10.14 2.35 7.96
N ARG A 33 -10.49 2.69 6.71
CA ARG A 33 -10.11 1.93 5.53
C ARG A 33 -8.60 1.99 5.31
N ARG A 34 -8.05 0.85 4.92
CA ARG A 34 -6.66 0.73 4.47
C ARG A 34 -6.62 -0.03 3.17
N ALA A 35 -5.57 0.20 2.40
CA ALA A 35 -5.16 -0.71 1.37
C ALA A 35 -3.76 -1.21 1.67
N ILE A 36 -3.58 -2.53 1.66
CA ILE A 36 -2.28 -3.16 1.80
C ILE A 36 -1.79 -3.50 0.40
N LEU A 37 -0.58 -3.04 0.08
CA LEU A 37 0.12 -3.39 -1.15
C LEU A 37 1.15 -4.47 -0.83
N VAL A 38 1.16 -5.52 -1.64
CA VAL A 38 2.20 -6.57 -1.60
C VAL A 38 2.94 -6.51 -2.93
N VAL A 39 4.23 -6.19 -2.89
CA VAL A 39 5.08 -6.05 -4.08
C VAL A 39 5.97 -7.28 -4.19
N HIS A 40 5.86 -8.00 -5.30
CA HIS A 40 6.58 -9.25 -5.54
C HIS A 40 7.75 -9.04 -6.50
N THR A 41 8.92 -9.60 -6.20
CA THR A 41 10.09 -9.51 -7.08
C THR A 41 10.47 -10.83 -7.75
N ASP A 42 11.22 -10.73 -8.86
CA ASP A 42 11.72 -11.86 -9.66
C ASP A 42 12.65 -12.84 -8.91
N ASN A 43 13.17 -12.43 -7.75
CA ASN A 43 13.99 -13.27 -6.87
C ASN A 43 13.22 -13.76 -5.63
N GLY A 44 11.89 -13.58 -5.60
CA GLY A 44 11.00 -14.13 -4.57
C GLY A 44 10.97 -13.35 -3.26
N LEU A 45 11.36 -12.07 -3.27
CA LEU A 45 11.14 -11.19 -2.12
C LEU A 45 9.79 -10.49 -2.23
N GLU A 46 9.28 -10.10 -1.07
CA GLU A 46 8.01 -9.38 -0.91
C GLU A 46 8.24 -8.12 -0.08
N GLY A 47 7.65 -7.02 -0.52
CA GLY A 47 7.62 -5.75 0.22
C GLY A 47 6.20 -5.33 0.55
N LEU A 48 5.99 -4.80 1.75
CA LEU A 48 4.68 -4.39 2.22
C LEU A 48 4.53 -2.86 2.34
N GLY A 49 3.40 -2.37 1.83
CA GLY A 49 3.04 -0.96 1.89
C GLY A 49 1.61 -0.76 2.37
N GLU A 50 1.36 0.33 3.11
CA GLU A 50 0.01 0.70 3.58
C GLU A 50 -0.45 2.02 2.97
N ASN A 51 -1.67 2.08 2.46
CA ASN A 51 -2.34 3.34 2.12
C ASN A 51 -3.50 3.62 3.08
N ILE A 52 -3.66 4.87 3.49
CA ILE A 52 -4.84 5.32 4.23
C ILE A 52 -5.98 5.61 3.25
N GLY A 53 -7.15 5.03 3.52
CA GLY A 53 -8.36 5.26 2.74
C GLY A 53 -8.58 4.18 1.69
N ASP A 54 -9.13 4.61 0.55
CA ASP A 54 -9.49 3.71 -0.53
C ASP A 54 -8.23 3.14 -1.21
N ALA A 55 -8.39 1.96 -1.81
CA ALA A 55 -7.32 1.31 -2.54
C ALA A 55 -6.90 2.13 -3.78
N PRO A 56 -5.59 2.27 -4.04
CA PRO A 56 -5.12 2.84 -5.29
C PRO A 56 -5.51 1.93 -6.46
N ASP A 57 -5.49 2.49 -7.67
CA ASP A 57 -5.71 1.73 -8.89
C ASP A 57 -4.52 0.77 -9.12
N GLY A 58 -4.76 -0.52 -8.85
CA GLY A 58 -3.75 -1.56 -8.99
C GLY A 58 -3.26 -1.74 -10.43
N ASP A 59 -4.10 -1.50 -11.43
CA ASP A 59 -3.69 -1.66 -12.84
C ASP A 59 -2.77 -0.51 -13.25
N ALA A 60 -3.08 0.71 -12.81
CA ALA A 60 -2.21 1.87 -13.02
C ALA A 60 -0.85 1.69 -12.31
N LEU A 61 -0.83 1.12 -11.10
CA LEU A 61 0.41 0.78 -10.39
C LEU A 61 1.20 -0.28 -11.15
N ARG A 62 0.59 -1.41 -11.51
CA ARG A 62 1.26 -2.48 -12.27
C ARG A 62 1.85 -1.98 -13.58
N ALA A 63 1.10 -1.18 -14.33
CA ALA A 63 1.56 -0.59 -15.58
C ALA A 63 2.80 0.31 -15.41
N ARG A 64 2.97 0.96 -14.26
CA ARG A 64 4.10 1.84 -13.97
C ARG A 64 5.32 1.10 -13.42
N TYR A 65 5.11 0.11 -12.55
CA TYR A 65 6.16 -0.45 -11.71
C TYR A 65 6.67 -1.82 -12.17
N ILE A 66 5.86 -2.65 -12.85
CA ILE A 66 6.32 -3.99 -13.29
C ILE A 66 7.52 -3.85 -14.24
N GLY A 67 8.55 -4.67 -13.99
CA GLY A 67 9.83 -4.67 -14.71
C GLY A 67 10.85 -3.67 -14.19
N THR A 68 10.46 -2.72 -13.34
CA THR A 68 11.41 -1.79 -12.69
C THR A 68 12.04 -2.41 -11.44
N SER A 69 13.16 -1.84 -10.98
CA SER A 69 13.76 -2.20 -9.71
C SER A 69 13.11 -1.38 -8.58
N PRO A 70 12.86 -1.95 -7.38
CA PRO A 70 12.41 -1.16 -6.22
C PRO A 70 13.34 0.03 -5.93
N PHE A 71 14.63 -0.13 -6.20
CA PHE A 71 15.65 0.91 -6.02
C PHE A 71 15.50 2.10 -6.97
N ASP A 72 14.79 1.96 -8.09
CA ASP A 72 14.52 3.06 -9.02
C ASP A 72 13.56 4.10 -8.43
N TRP A 73 12.86 3.75 -7.35
CA TRP A 73 11.77 4.51 -6.74
C TRP A 73 12.10 5.06 -5.35
N ILE A 74 13.35 4.87 -4.89
CA ILE A 74 13.81 5.43 -3.61
C ILE A 74 13.69 6.96 -3.67
N ASN A 75 13.01 7.54 -2.69
CA ASN A 75 12.66 8.97 -2.60
C ASN A 75 11.69 9.49 -3.68
N ALA A 76 10.94 8.63 -4.38
CA ALA A 76 9.81 9.09 -5.16
C ALA A 76 8.80 9.83 -4.27
N GLU A 77 8.18 10.91 -4.76
CA GLU A 77 7.25 11.73 -3.98
C GLU A 77 5.78 11.31 -4.17
N GLN A 78 5.54 10.44 -5.14
CA GLN A 78 4.26 9.82 -5.46
C GLN A 78 4.10 8.45 -4.80
N ASP A 79 2.86 7.95 -4.78
CA ASP A 79 2.52 6.56 -4.42
C ASP A 79 3.16 6.10 -3.09
N LEU A 80 2.86 6.81 -2.00
CA LEU A 80 3.49 6.58 -0.69
C LEU A 80 3.50 5.10 -0.23
N ALA A 81 2.44 4.35 -0.50
CA ALA A 81 2.38 2.92 -0.18
C ALA A 81 3.40 2.08 -0.97
N MET A 82 3.65 2.41 -2.25
CA MET A 82 4.71 1.78 -3.03
C MET A 82 6.09 2.13 -2.48
N ASN A 83 6.30 3.38 -2.04
CA ASN A 83 7.57 3.75 -1.43
C ASN A 83 7.86 2.89 -0.19
N MET A 84 6.87 2.73 0.69
CA MET A 84 7.02 1.87 1.86
C MET A 84 7.35 0.43 1.49
N ALA A 85 6.65 -0.15 0.52
CA ALA A 85 6.95 -1.50 0.03
C ALA A 85 8.36 -1.60 -0.59
N CYS A 86 8.81 -0.59 -1.33
CA CYS A 86 10.16 -0.55 -1.89
C CYS A 86 11.26 -0.37 -0.84
N TYR A 87 10.96 0.24 0.32
CA TYR A 87 11.91 0.35 1.45
C TYR A 87 11.95 -0.91 2.32
N ASP A 88 10.87 -1.69 2.32
CA ASP A 88 10.78 -3.00 3.00
C ASP A 88 11.55 -4.10 2.22
N LEU A 89 11.64 -3.97 0.90
CA LEU A 89 12.46 -4.79 -0.02
C LEU A 89 13.96 -4.48 0.06
#